data_AF-A0A829H8U4-F1
#
_entry.id   AF-A0A829H8U4-F1
#
_cell.length_a   1.000
_cell.length_b   1.000
_cell.length_c   1.000
_cell.angle_alpha   90.00
_cell.angle_beta   90.00
_cell.angle_gamma   90.00
#
_symmetry.space_group_name_H-M   'P 1'
#
loop_
_entity.id
_entity.type
_entity.pdbx_description
1 polymer ?
#
loop_
_entity_poly.entity_id
_entity_poly.type
_entity_poly.pdbx_seq_one_letter_code
_entity_poly.pdbx_strand_id
1 'polypeptide(L)'
;MGEIVKKAYKDQHNGNFPTTPPTYLGRIAKAMWRRVLPVLEQQSVIERIDANMVENYCSAYEIYREAYESIKKDGVQQAIYRSVQNSSVINIFS
;
A
#
# COMPACT_ATOMS: atom_id res chain seq x y z
N MET A 1 26.97 15.77 -28.59
CA MET A 1 26.18 15.36 -27.42
C MET A 1 24.82 14.93 -27.93
N GLY A 2 24.52 13.63 -27.99
CA GLY A 2 23.22 13.16 -28.49
C GLY A 2 22.13 13.36 -27.45
N GLU A 3 20.96 13.86 -27.84
CA GLU A 3 19.79 13.96 -26.97
C GLU A 3 19.39 12.57 -26.47
N ILE A 4 19.29 12.41 -25.15
CA ILE A 4 18.76 11.19 -24.55
C ILE A 4 17.24 11.26 -24.64
N VAL A 5 16.67 10.72 -25.72
CA VAL A 5 15.21 10.61 -25.86
C VAL A 5 14.72 9.52 -24.90
N LYS A 6 14.00 9.92 -23.84
CA LYS A 6 13.42 8.99 -22.86
C LYS A 6 12.32 8.16 -23.55
N LYS A 7 12.48 6.83 -23.60
CA LYS A 7 11.45 5.92 -24.14
C LYS A 7 10.13 6.08 -23.37
N ALA A 8 9.00 5.96 -24.08
CA ALA A 8 7.67 5.93 -23.49
C ALA A 8 7.58 4.81 -22.43
N TYR A 9 6.77 5.00 -21.39
CA TYR A 9 6.70 4.08 -20.25
C TYR A 9 6.46 2.62 -20.66
N LYS A 10 5.54 2.41 -21.61
CA LYS A 10 5.22 1.11 -22.19
C LYS A 10 6.39 0.43 -22.94
N ASP A 11 7.35 1.20 -23.46
CA ASP A 11 8.45 0.70 -24.31
C ASP A 11 9.78 0.59 -23.53
N GLN A 12 9.78 0.98 -22.25
CA GLN A 12 10.93 0.79 -21.36
C GLN A 12 11.14 -0.70 -21.11
N HIS A 13 12.40 -1.13 -20.99
CA HIS A 13 12.74 -2.54 -20.78
C HIS A 13 12.13 -3.50 -21.83
N ASN A 14 12.07 -3.04 -23.09
CA ASN A 14 11.47 -3.74 -24.23
C ASN A 14 9.97 -4.06 -24.06
N GLY A 15 9.27 -3.34 -23.18
CA GLY A 15 7.86 -3.61 -22.85
C GLY A 15 7.67 -4.79 -21.92
N ASN A 16 8.75 -5.44 -21.50
CA ASN A 16 8.69 -6.55 -20.56
C ASN A 16 8.34 -6.04 -19.16
N PHE A 17 7.59 -6.87 -18.46
CA PHE A 17 7.29 -6.69 -17.05
C PHE A 17 8.58 -6.66 -16.21
N PRO A 18 8.73 -5.73 -15.26
CA PRO A 18 9.91 -5.67 -14.40
C PRO A 18 10.00 -6.89 -13.47
N THR A 19 11.10 -7.65 -13.56
CA THR A 19 11.32 -8.82 -12.68
C THR A 19 11.69 -8.43 -11.25
N THR A 20 12.26 -7.23 -11.07
CA THR A 20 12.64 -6.70 -9.78
C THR A 20 11.56 -5.79 -9.21
N PRO A 21 11.23 -5.91 -7.91
CA PRO A 21 10.27 -5.02 -7.28
C PRO A 21 10.82 -3.59 -7.20
N PRO A 22 9.95 -2.56 -7.25
CA PRO A 22 10.34 -1.18 -7.02
C PRO A 22 11.09 -0.97 -5.69
N THR A 23 12.09 -0.08 -5.70
CA THR A 23 13.02 0.10 -4.57
C THR A 23 12.37 0.66 -3.32
N TYR A 24 11.31 1.47 -3.48
CA TYR A 24 10.55 2.07 -2.38
C TYR A 24 9.56 1.12 -1.70
N LEU A 25 9.26 -0.05 -2.27
CA LEU A 25 8.41 -1.04 -1.61
C LEU A 25 9.06 -1.52 -0.30
N GLY A 26 8.25 -1.71 0.72
CA GLY A 26 8.70 -2.29 1.98
C GLY A 26 9.05 -3.78 1.85
N ARG A 27 9.49 -4.36 2.97
CA ARG A 27 10.00 -5.74 3.00
C ARG A 27 8.92 -6.76 2.67
N ILE A 28 7.71 -6.57 3.17
CA ILE A 28 6.58 -7.49 2.98
C ILE A 28 6.07 -7.36 1.55
N ALA A 29 5.93 -6.14 1.04
CA ALA A 29 5.52 -5.88 -0.34
C ALA A 29 6.51 -6.50 -1.34
N LYS A 30 7.83 -6.32 -1.13
CA LYS A 30 8.87 -6.95 -1.96
C LYS A 30 8.82 -8.48 -1.90
N ALA A 31 8.49 -9.07 -0.75
CA ALA A 31 8.33 -10.52 -0.64
C ALA A 31 7.08 -11.00 -1.39
N MET A 32 5.98 -10.24 -1.33
CA MET A 32 4.76 -10.54 -2.08
C MET A 32 4.98 -10.47 -3.59
N TRP A 33 5.67 -9.44 -4.08
CA TRP A 33 6.03 -9.30 -5.49
C TRP A 33 6.71 -10.56 -6.04
N ARG A 34 7.74 -11.04 -5.34
CA ARG A 34 8.50 -12.25 -5.73
C ARG A 34 7.66 -13.54 -5.70
N ARG A 35 6.53 -13.55 -5.01
CA ARG A 35 5.59 -14.69 -4.96
C ARG A 35 4.53 -14.61 -6.04
N VAL A 36 3.97 -13.42 -6.30
CA VAL A 36 2.92 -13.23 -7.31
C VAL A 36 3.49 -13.32 -8.72
N LEU A 37 4.64 -12.69 -8.95
CA LEU A 37 5.18 -12.53 -10.29
C LEU A 37 5.36 -13.88 -11.03
N PRO A 38 5.98 -14.92 -10.45
CA PRO A 38 6.13 -16.20 -11.13
C PRO A 38 4.78 -16.86 -11.48
N VAL A 39 3.73 -16.63 -10.69
CA VAL A 39 2.39 -17.17 -10.96
C VAL A 39 1.76 -16.44 -12.15
N LEU A 40 1.90 -15.11 -12.19
CA LEU A 40 1.38 -14.30 -13.30
C LEU A 40 2.08 -14.62 -14.62
N GLU A 41 3.41 -14.81 -14.59
CA GLU A 41 4.20 -15.20 -15.77
C GLU A 41 3.82 -16.59 -16.30
N GLN A 42 3.36 -17.50 -15.43
CA GLN A 42 2.92 -18.84 -15.84
C GLN A 42 1.50 -18.86 -16.42
N GLN A 43 0.62 -17.96 -15.96
CA GLN A 43 -0.80 -17.98 -16.30
C GLN A 43 -1.18 -17.03 -17.45
N SER A 44 -0.37 -16.00 -17.71
CA SER A 44 -0.73 -14.94 -18.66
C SER A 44 0.48 -14.23 -19.25
N VAL A 45 0.30 -13.62 -20.42
CA VAL A 45 1.21 -12.59 -20.93
C VAL A 45 0.93 -11.31 -20.14
N ILE A 46 1.80 -10.98 -19.18
CA ILE A 46 1.76 -9.71 -18.46
C ILE A 46 2.57 -8.65 -19.21
N GLU A 47 2.00 -7.47 -19.36
CA GLU A 47 2.66 -6.34 -20.01
C GLU A 47 3.19 -5.36 -18.96
N ARG A 48 4.12 -4.49 -19.36
CA ARG A 48 4.65 -3.45 -18.47
C ARG A 48 3.58 -2.52 -17.88
N ILE A 49 2.45 -2.34 -18.57
CA ILE A 49 1.32 -1.53 -18.06
C ILE A 49 0.72 -2.13 -16.77
N ASP A 50 0.82 -3.44 -16.58
CA ASP A 50 0.30 -4.16 -15.42
C ASP A 50 1.17 -3.98 -14.16
N ALA A 51 2.39 -3.45 -14.32
CA ALA A 51 3.34 -3.29 -13.21
C ALA A 51 2.77 -2.45 -12.07
N ASN A 52 2.05 -1.37 -12.39
CA ASN A 52 1.40 -0.51 -11.40
C ASN A 52 0.31 -1.26 -10.62
N MET A 53 -0.39 -2.20 -11.26
CA MET A 53 -1.43 -2.98 -10.60
C MET A 53 -0.84 -3.99 -9.62
N VAL A 54 0.23 -4.66 -10.01
CA VAL A 54 0.98 -5.57 -9.12
C VAL A 54 1.59 -4.81 -7.95
N GLU A 55 2.10 -3.61 -8.19
CA GLU A 55 2.64 -2.73 -7.16
C GLU A 55 1.59 -2.33 -6.14
N ASN A 56 0.41 -1.89 -6.59
CA ASN A 56 -0.70 -1.54 -5.72
C ASN A 56 -1.14 -2.73 -4.86
N TYR A 57 -1.24 -3.91 -5.46
CA TYR A 57 -1.59 -5.14 -4.73
C TYR A 57 -0.55 -5.47 -3.64
N CYS A 58 0.74 -5.42 -3.97
CA CYS A 58 1.81 -5.73 -3.02
C CYS A 58 1.85 -4.72 -1.87
N SER A 59 1.62 -3.44 -2.15
CA SER A 59 1.60 -2.37 -1.15
C SER A 59 0.40 -2.50 -0.22
N ALA A 60 -0.80 -2.77 -0.77
CA ALA A 60 -2.00 -3.01 0.01
C ALA A 60 -1.84 -4.24 0.93
N TYR A 61 -1.20 -5.31 0.45
CA TYR A 61 -0.92 -6.49 1.26
C TYR A 61 0.03 -6.18 2.43
N GLU A 62 1.06 -5.37 2.22
CA GLU A 62 1.96 -4.92 3.29
C GLU A 62 1.21 -4.11 4.36
N ILE A 63 0.42 -3.12 3.94
CA ILE A 63 -0.42 -2.32 4.85
C ILE A 63 -1.35 -3.22 5.67
N TYR A 64 -2.01 -4.19 5.02
CA TYR A 64 -2.87 -5.15 5.71
C TYR A 64 -2.12 -5.95 6.77
N ARG A 65 -0.94 -6.46 6.44
CA ARG A 65 -0.11 -7.25 7.38
C ARG A 65 0.34 -6.41 8.56
N GLU A 66 0.78 -5.18 8.31
CA GLU A 66 1.20 -4.26 9.36
C GLU A 66 0.03 -3.86 10.28
N ALA A 67 -1.13 -3.54 9.69
CA ALA A 67 -2.34 -3.25 10.44
C ALA A 67 -2.78 -4.44 11.31
N TYR A 68 -2.70 -5.67 10.76
CA TYR A 68 -3.04 -6.88 11.50
C TYR A 68 -2.11 -7.10 12.70
N GLU A 69 -0.79 -6.93 12.52
CA GLU A 69 0.16 -7.05 13.63
C GLU A 69 -0.02 -5.93 14.66
N SER A 70 -0.33 -4.69 14.23
CA SER A 70 -0.64 -3.58 15.15
C SER A 70 -1.88 -3.89 16.00
N ILE A 71 -2.97 -4.37 15.38
CA ILE A 71 -4.20 -4.76 16.11
C ILE A 71 -3.90 -5.90 17.09
N LYS A 72 -3.09 -6.88 16.71
CA LYS A 72 -2.72 -8.01 17.57
C LYS A 72 -1.89 -7.56 18.78
N LYS A 73 -1.02 -6.58 18.60
CA LYS A 73 -0.12 -6.09 19.65
C LYS A 73 -0.79 -5.09 20.58
N ASP A 74 -1.47 -4.11 20.00
CA ASP A 74 -1.95 -2.92 20.70
C ASP A 74 -3.48 -2.93 20.92
N GLY A 75 -4.19 -3.91 20.34
CA GLY A 75 -5.65 -3.99 20.34
C GLY A 75 -6.29 -3.08 19.29
N VAL A 76 -7.62 -3.15 19.20
CA VAL A 76 -8.40 -2.23 18.34
C VAL A 76 -8.51 -0.88 19.04
N GLN A 77 -8.01 0.18 18.38
CA GLN A 77 -8.10 1.55 18.91
C GLN A 77 -9.51 2.13 18.70
N GLN A 78 -10.02 2.85 19.70
CA GLN A 78 -11.28 3.59 19.62
C GLN A 78 -11.06 5.08 19.90
N ALA A 79 -11.84 5.93 19.24
CA ALA A 79 -11.79 7.36 19.48
C ALA A 79 -12.25 7.69 20.90
N ILE A 80 -11.51 8.56 21.60
CA ILE A 80 -11.89 9.07 22.91
C ILE A 80 -12.79 10.30 22.72
N TYR A 81 -14.05 10.19 23.13
CA TYR A 81 -14.99 11.30 23.12
C TYR A 81 -15.10 11.90 24.53
N ARG A 82 -14.89 13.21 24.68
CA ARG A 82 -15.13 13.93 25.95
C ARG A 82 -16.39 14.78 25.82
N SER A 83 -17.43 14.48 26.62
CA SER A 83 -18.60 15.36 26.72
C SER A 83 -18.26 16.61 27.54
N VAL A 84 -18.54 17.78 26.99
CA VAL A 84 -18.42 19.06 27.70
C VAL A 84 -19.69 19.29 28.52
N GLN A 85 -19.92 18.48 29.57
CA GLN A 85 -21.04 18.76 30.48
C GLN A 85 -20.62 19.89 31.44
N ASN A 86 -21.09 21.11 31.15
CA ASN A 86 -21.08 22.20 32.12
C ASN A 86 -22.18 21.93 33.15
N SER A 87 -21.82 21.35 34.30
CA SER A 87 -22.71 21.25 35.46
C SER A 87 -22.82 22.59 36.18
N SER A 88 -23.38 23.59 35.50
CA SER A 88 -23.90 24.79 36.13
C SER A 88 -25.25 24.43 36.77
N VAL A 89 -25.22 23.85 37.96
CA VAL A 89 -26.40 23.84 38.83
C VAL A 89 -26.68 25.30 39.21
N ILE A 90 -27.52 25.95 38.42
CA ILE A 90 -28.16 27.20 38.82
C ILE A 90 -29.04 26.83 40.01
N ASN A 91 -28.63 27.23 41.21
CA ASN A 91 -29.38 27.02 42.44
C ASN A 91 -30.58 28.00 42.43
N ILE A 92 -31.63 27.62 41.69
CA ILE A 92 -32.94 28.28 41.67
C ILE A 92 -33.85 27.62 42.71
N PHE A 93 -33.53 27.79 43.99
CA PHE A 93 -34.56 27.77 45.02
C PHE A 93 -34.30 28.94 45.97
N SER A 94 -35.20 29.91 45.81
CA SER A 94 -35.52 31.06 46.64
C SER A 94 -35.83 30.70 48.09
#